data_AF-A0A6H5L5L6-F1
#
_entry.id   AF-A0A6H5L5L6-F1
#
_cell.length_a   1.000
_cell.length_b   1.000
_cell.length_c   1.000
_cell.angle_alpha   90.00
_cell.angle_beta   90.00
_cell.angle_gamma   90.00
#
_symmetry.space_group_name_H-M   'P 1'
#
loop_
_entity.id
_entity.type
_entity.pdbx_description
1 polymer ?
#
loop_
_entity_poly.entity_id
_entity_poly.type
_entity_poly.pdbx_seq_one_letter_code
_entity_poly.pdbx_strand_id
1 'polypeptide(L)'
;MRPVCRIHTARTHTPPWSEQSYALQKRTIDELSCDSVLKWWKRWMSSYPLLARAARVVFGAPASAAVLEGDFGDAGRIMTSSRSTTDAKYVEMILFLHGNLDLIPEDIPACQPTAPSARLTNTCPGG
;
A
#
# COMPACT_ATOMS: atom_id res chain seq x y z
N MET A 1 36.10 -31.26 -15.38
CA MET A 1 36.61 -30.11 -14.61
C MET A 1 35.91 -28.86 -15.10
N ARG A 2 35.09 -28.19 -14.29
CA ARG A 2 34.47 -26.89 -14.62
C ARG A 2 35.11 -25.82 -13.72
N PRO A 3 35.51 -24.65 -14.24
CA PRO A 3 36.08 -23.62 -13.39
C PRO A 3 34.98 -22.96 -12.57
N VAL A 4 35.19 -22.88 -11.25
CA VAL A 4 34.37 -22.11 -10.33
C VAL A 4 34.84 -20.66 -10.43
N CYS A 5 34.00 -19.78 -10.97
CA CYS A 5 34.26 -18.34 -10.94
C CYS A 5 34.07 -17.84 -9.51
N ARG A 6 35.18 -17.62 -8.81
CA ARG A 6 35.20 -17.07 -7.44
C ARG A 6 34.90 -15.57 -7.52
N ILE A 7 33.62 -15.22 -7.48
CA ILE A 7 33.16 -13.83 -7.41
C ILE A 7 33.68 -13.25 -6.09
N HIS A 8 34.73 -12.44 -6.16
CA HIS A 8 35.14 -11.61 -5.03
C HIS A 8 34.10 -10.49 -4.94
N THR A 9 33.22 -10.54 -3.94
CA THR A 9 32.41 -9.37 -3.59
C THR A 9 33.34 -8.32 -3.00
N ALA A 10 33.75 -7.36 -3.82
CA ALA A 10 34.41 -6.17 -3.35
C ALA A 10 33.46 -5.46 -2.37
N ARG A 11 33.87 -5.36 -1.11
CA ARG A 11 33.21 -4.51 -0.12
C ARG A 11 33.43 -3.08 -0.60
N THR A 12 32.47 -2.50 -1.30
CA THR A 12 32.52 -1.10 -1.73
C THR A 12 32.55 -0.25 -0.47
N HIS A 13 33.73 0.23 -0.11
CA HIS A 13 33.87 1.27 0.90
C HIS A 13 33.30 2.53 0.27
N THR A 14 32.08 2.91 0.65
CA THR A 14 31.50 4.18 0.23
C THR A 14 32.38 5.30 0.80
N PRO A 15 32.90 6.21 -0.04
CA PRO A 15 33.76 7.25 0.47
C PRO A 15 32.94 8.24 1.34
N PRO A 16 33.51 8.74 2.46
CA PRO A 16 32.79 9.52 3.46
C PRO A 16 32.25 10.88 2.94
N TRP A 17 32.80 11.41 1.85
CA TRP A 17 32.29 12.62 1.19
C TRP A 17 30.98 12.38 0.42
N SER A 18 30.59 11.12 0.23
CA SER A 18 29.34 10.78 -0.45
C SER A 18 28.13 10.87 0.49
N GLU A 19 28.28 10.54 1.78
CA GLU A 19 27.16 10.52 2.74
C GLU A 19 26.54 11.91 2.98
N GLN A 20 27.37 12.96 3.09
CA GLN A 20 26.88 14.33 3.29
C GLN A 20 26.15 14.85 2.04
N SER A 21 26.70 14.56 0.85
CA SER A 21 26.08 14.88 -0.43
C SER A 21 24.74 14.14 -0.60
N TYR A 22 24.71 12.85 -0.26
CA TYR A 22 23.48 12.05 -0.26
C TYR A 22 22.46 12.57 0.75
N ALA A 23 22.87 12.95 1.96
CA ALA A 23 21.98 13.45 3.00
C ALA A 23 21.39 14.82 2.62
N LEU A 24 22.17 15.72 2.03
CA LEU A 24 21.68 17.01 1.53
C LEU A 24 20.73 16.82 0.35
N GLN A 25 21.06 15.93 -0.58
CA GLN A 25 20.20 15.60 -1.72
C GLN A 25 18.91 14.92 -1.26
N LYS A 26 18.96 14.09 -0.21
CA LYS A 26 17.77 13.45 0.36
C LYS A 26 16.86 14.48 1.05
N ARG A 27 17.44 15.46 1.75
CA ARG A 27 16.68 16.58 2.36
C ARG A 27 15.97 17.44 1.32
N THR A 28 16.62 17.76 0.19
CA THR A 28 15.97 18.53 -0.88
C THR A 28 14.89 17.73 -1.60
N ILE A 29 15.06 16.42 -1.75
CA ILE A 29 14.04 15.53 -2.31
C ILE A 29 12.82 15.41 -1.38
N ASP A 30 13.01 15.32 -0.07
CA ASP A 30 11.90 15.28 0.91
C ASP A 30 11.10 16.58 0.92
N GLU A 31 11.78 17.73 0.77
CA GLU A 31 11.13 19.04 0.69
C GLU A 31 10.36 19.22 -0.64
N LEU A 32 10.79 18.53 -1.70
CA LEU A 32 10.16 18.49 -3.03
C LEU A 32 9.28 17.26 -3.29
N SER A 33 8.97 16.47 -2.25
CA SER A 33 8.14 15.28 -2.37
C SER A 33 6.75 15.63 -2.92
N CYS A 34 6.14 14.74 -3.71
CA CYS A 34 4.77 14.95 -4.21
C CYS A 34 3.78 15.24 -3.07
N ASP A 35 3.99 14.65 -1.88
CA ASP A 35 3.18 14.92 -0.70
C ASP A 35 3.31 16.35 -0.19
N SER A 36 4.51 16.95 -0.22
CA SER A 36 4.72 18.35 0.17
C SER A 36 4.07 19.30 -0.84
N VAL A 37 4.19 18.99 -2.13
CA VAL A 37 3.57 19.74 -3.24
C VAL A 37 2.04 19.68 -3.18
N LEU A 38 1.45 18.51 -2.96
CA LEU A 38 0.00 18.35 -2.84
C LEU A 38 -0.56 19.06 -1.60
N LYS A 39 0.15 19.02 -0.47
CA LYS A 39 -0.19 19.79 0.74
C LYS A 39 -0.16 21.30 0.48
N TRP A 40 0.83 21.78 -0.27
CA TRP A 40 0.91 23.18 -0.68
C TRP A 40 -0.31 23.55 -1.53
N TRP A 41 -0.60 22.83 -2.61
CA TRP A 41 -1.75 23.11 -3.48
C TRP A 41 -3.10 23.01 -2.76
N LYS A 42 -3.22 22.12 -1.76
CA LYS A 42 -4.41 22.04 -0.90
C LYS A 42 -4.65 23.34 -0.14
N ARG A 43 -3.59 24.00 0.36
CA ARG A 43 -3.69 25.30 1.06
C ARG A 43 -4.12 26.44 0.14
N TRP A 44 -3.77 26.37 -1.14
CA TRP A 44 -4.06 27.41 -2.15
C TRP A 44 -5.34 27.15 -2.97
N MET A 45 -6.10 26.11 -2.62
CA MET A 45 -7.27 25.70 -3.39
C MET A 45 -8.37 26.78 -3.45
N SER A 46 -8.51 27.61 -2.42
CA SER A 46 -9.48 28.72 -2.40
C SER A 46 -9.14 29.82 -3.41
N SER A 47 -7.85 30.14 -3.56
CA SER A 47 -7.39 31.17 -4.49
C SER A 47 -7.23 30.64 -5.92
N TYR A 48 -6.83 29.37 -6.08
CA TYR A 48 -6.51 28.76 -7.37
C TYR A 48 -7.16 27.37 -7.52
N PRO A 49 -8.49 27.27 -7.62
CA PRO A 49 -9.21 25.99 -7.58
C PRO A 49 -8.89 25.08 -8.77
N LEU A 50 -8.77 25.64 -9.98
CA LEU A 50 -8.46 24.87 -11.19
C LEU A 50 -7.03 24.34 -11.18
N LEU A 51 -6.09 25.16 -10.72
CA LEU A 51 -4.67 24.79 -10.68
C LEU A 51 -4.40 23.77 -9.57
N ALA A 52 -5.05 23.92 -8.41
CA ALA A 52 -5.02 22.92 -7.34
C ALA A 52 -5.66 21.58 -7.77
N ARG A 53 -6.61 21.59 -8.71
CA ARG A 53 -7.14 20.36 -9.31
C ARG A 53 -6.15 19.73 -10.30
N ALA A 54 -5.54 20.53 -11.16
CA ALA A 54 -4.52 20.06 -12.11
C ALA A 54 -3.31 19.45 -11.37
N ALA A 55 -2.83 20.12 -10.32
CA ALA A 55 -1.72 19.61 -9.49
C ALA A 55 -2.03 18.24 -8.87
N ARG A 56 -3.27 18.02 -8.41
CA ARG A 56 -3.70 16.71 -7.90
C ARG A 56 -3.66 15.62 -8.97
N VAL A 57 -3.99 15.95 -10.21
CA VAL A 57 -3.93 14.98 -11.32
C VAL A 57 -2.49 14.67 -11.70
N VAL A 58 -1.63 15.68 -11.75
CA VAL A 58 -0.22 15.52 -12.17
C VAL A 58 0.62 14.85 -11.10
N PHE A 59 0.46 15.22 -9.83
CA PHE A 59 1.30 14.76 -8.72
C PHE A 59 0.64 13.72 -7.81
N GLY A 60 -0.66 13.45 -7.99
CA GLY A 60 -1.39 12.50 -7.15
C GLY A 60 -1.16 11.03 -7.51
N ALA A 61 -0.65 10.75 -8.72
CA ALA A 61 -0.27 9.41 -9.10
C ALA A 61 1.21 9.16 -8.76
N PRO A 62 1.58 7.95 -8.31
CA PRO A 62 2.98 7.59 -8.14
C PRO A 62 3.71 7.66 -9.49
N ALA A 63 4.95 8.13 -9.48
CA ALA A 63 5.76 8.28 -10.69
C ALA A 63 6.13 6.92 -11.34
N SER A 64 5.94 5.81 -10.64
CA SER A 64 6.28 4.47 -11.09
C SER A 64 5.27 3.42 -10.62
N ALA A 65 5.03 2.43 -11.47
CA ALA A 65 4.27 1.24 -11.11
C ALA A 65 4.99 0.34 -10.10
N ALA A 66 6.30 0.55 -9.87
CA ALA A 66 7.07 -0.16 -8.84
C ALA A 66 6.49 0.01 -7.43
N VAL A 67 5.72 1.09 -7.18
CA VAL A 67 4.98 1.26 -5.92
C VAL A 67 3.95 0.15 -5.73
N LEU A 68 3.32 -0.32 -6.82
CA LEU A 68 2.34 -1.41 -6.78
C LEU A 68 3.00 -2.78 -6.61
N GLU A 69 4.31 -2.93 -6.85
CA GLU A 69 5.01 -4.21 -6.65
C GLU A 69 4.99 -4.64 -5.17
N GLY A 70 4.94 -3.69 -4.23
CA GLY A 70 4.69 -3.97 -2.82
C GLY A 70 3.33 -4.64 -2.62
N ASP A 71 2.29 -4.06 -3.20
CA ASP A 71 0.92 -4.59 -3.15
C ASP A 71 0.80 -5.96 -3.84
N PHE A 72 1.49 -6.17 -4.96
CA PHE A 72 1.56 -7.48 -5.63
C PHE A 72 2.28 -8.52 -4.78
N GLY A 73 3.32 -8.12 -4.05
CA GLY A 73 4.02 -8.99 -3.10
C GLY A 73 3.12 -9.41 -1.95
N ASP A 74 2.36 -8.48 -1.37
CA ASP A 74 1.40 -8.77 -0.30
C ASP A 74 0.23 -9.63 -0.80
N ALA A 75 -0.33 -9.31 -1.97
CA ALA A 75 -1.35 -10.14 -2.60
C ALA A 75 -0.84 -11.57 -2.85
N GLY A 76 0.39 -11.71 -3.35
CA GLY A 76 1.04 -13.00 -3.56
C GLY A 76 1.18 -13.79 -2.26
N ARG A 77 1.51 -13.13 -1.15
CA ARG A 77 1.60 -13.74 0.18
C ARG A 77 0.23 -14.17 0.72
N ILE A 78 -0.82 -13.38 0.52
CA ILE A 78 -2.20 -13.73 0.89
C ILE A 78 -2.67 -14.95 0.09
N MET A 79 -2.45 -14.96 -1.23
CA MET A 79 -2.80 -16.08 -2.12
C MET A 79 -2.00 -17.36 -1.81
N THR A 80 -0.73 -17.24 -1.43
CA THR A 80 0.15 -18.40 -1.15
C THR A 80 -0.14 -19.02 0.22
N SER A 81 -0.51 -18.21 1.21
CA SER A 81 -0.82 -18.68 2.57
C SER A 81 -2.18 -19.36 2.68
N SER A 82 -3.18 -18.92 1.89
CA SER A 82 -4.46 -19.62 1.74
C SER A 82 -4.42 -20.57 0.54
N ARG A 83 -3.98 -21.82 0.73
CA ARG A 83 -3.99 -22.88 -0.31
C ARG A 83 -5.39 -23.26 -0.84
N SER A 84 -6.46 -22.65 -0.33
CA SER A 84 -7.81 -22.74 -0.87
C SER A 84 -8.00 -21.71 -1.99
N THR A 85 -8.63 -22.11 -3.09
CA THR A 85 -9.12 -21.23 -4.18
C THR A 85 -9.90 -20.06 -3.58
N THR A 86 -9.19 -18.98 -3.27
CA THR A 86 -9.76 -17.76 -2.71
C THR A 86 -10.18 -16.94 -3.92
N ASP A 87 -11.47 -16.64 -4.00
CA ASP A 87 -12.01 -15.86 -5.11
C ASP A 87 -11.28 -14.51 -5.16
N ALA A 88 -10.89 -14.09 -6.37
CA ALA A 88 -10.10 -12.89 -6.62
C ALA A 88 -10.71 -11.65 -5.94
N LYS A 89 -12.04 -11.61 -5.83
CA LYS A 89 -12.78 -10.57 -5.12
C LYS A 89 -12.40 -10.46 -3.64
N TYR A 90 -12.14 -11.58 -2.97
CA TYR A 90 -11.74 -11.58 -1.57
C TYR A 90 -10.30 -11.10 -1.39
N VAL A 91 -9.41 -11.48 -2.31
CA VAL A 91 -8.01 -11.01 -2.26
C VAL A 91 -7.95 -9.50 -2.46
N GLU A 92 -8.70 -8.96 -3.42
CA GLU A 92 -8.82 -7.52 -3.64
C GLU A 92 -9.33 -6.80 -2.39
N MET A 93 -10.38 -7.32 -1.75
CA MET A 93 -10.94 -6.71 -0.54
C MET A 93 -9.96 -6.72 0.62
N ILE A 94 -9.21 -7.82 0.83
CA ILE A 94 -8.19 -7.89 1.88
C ILE A 94 -7.06 -6.90 1.58
N LEU A 95 -6.60 -6.83 0.33
CA LEU A 95 -5.52 -5.91 -0.05
C LEU A 95 -5.93 -4.45 0.10
N PHE A 96 -7.18 -4.13 -0.29
CA PHE A 96 -7.77 -2.81 -0.07
C PHE A 96 -7.81 -2.45 1.41
N LEU A 97 -8.30 -3.34 2.27
CA LEU A 97 -8.34 -3.10 3.72
C LEU A 97 -6.92 -2.94 4.28
N HIS A 98 -6.00 -3.82 3.90
CA HIS A 98 -4.62 -3.81 4.38
C HIS A 98 -3.88 -2.50 4.00
N GLY A 99 -4.04 -2.04 2.76
CA GLY A 99 -3.42 -0.79 2.29
C GLY A 99 -4.06 0.49 2.85
N ASN A 100 -5.24 0.40 3.47
CA ASN A 100 -5.97 1.54 4.01
C ASN A 100 -6.22 1.45 5.52
N LEU A 101 -5.54 0.55 6.25
CA LEU A 101 -5.77 0.33 7.68
C LEU A 101 -5.68 1.63 8.50
N ASP A 102 -4.72 2.48 8.20
CA ASP A 102 -4.52 3.77 8.89
C ASP A 102 -5.68 4.76 8.71
N LEU A 103 -6.55 4.54 7.71
CA LEU A 103 -7.73 5.35 7.43
C LEU A 103 -9.00 4.76 8.07
N ILE A 104 -8.95 3.53 8.58
CA ILE A 104 -10.08 2.88 9.21
C ILE A 104 -10.14 3.35 10.67
N PRO A 105 -11.28 3.89 11.14
CA PRO A 105 -11.48 4.18 12.55
C PRO A 105 -11.33 2.89 13.38
N GLU A 106 -10.53 2.93 14.45
CA GLU A 106 -10.33 1.81 15.39
C GLU A 106 -11.67 1.27 15.95
N ASP A 107 -12.65 2.17 16.13
CA ASP A 107 -14.01 1.83 16.53
C ASP A 107 -14.88 1.53 15.30
N ILE A 108 -14.70 0.34 14.71
CA ILE A 108 -15.70 -0.18 13.77
C ILE A 108 -16.93 -0.58 14.61
N PRO A 109 -18.07 0.13 14.54
CA PRO A 109 -19.25 -0.28 15.28
C PRO A 109 -19.59 -1.70 14.89
N ALA A 110 -19.61 -2.60 15.88
CA ALA A 110 -19.91 -4.00 15.66
C ALA A 110 -21.16 -4.11 14.78
N CYS A 111 -21.09 -4.90 13.70
CA CYS A 111 -22.26 -5.25 12.91
C CYS A 111 -23.29 -5.85 13.87
N GLN A 112 -24.24 -5.04 14.32
CA GLN A 112 -25.34 -5.50 15.14
C GLN A 112 -26.07 -6.53 14.26
N PRO A 113 -26.14 -7.80 14.67
CA PRO A 113 -26.92 -8.78 13.92
C PRO A 113 -28.37 -8.32 13.98
N THR A 114 -28.86 -7.69 12.92
CA THR A 114 -30.28 -7.45 12.76
C THR A 114 -30.93 -8.77 12.40
N ALA A 115 -31.22 -9.56 13.42
CA ALA A 115 -32.04 -10.74 13.28
C ALA A 115 -33.14 -10.70 14.33
N PRO A 116 -34.41 -10.86 13.95
CA PRO A 116 -35.19 -11.92 14.56
C PRO A 116 -34.66 -13.24 14.01
N SER A 117 -34.03 -14.01 14.89
CA SER A 117 -33.66 -15.40 14.65
C SER A 117 -34.87 -16.20 14.18
N ALA A 118 -35.00 -16.42 12.87
CA ALA A 118 -35.82 -17.51 12.37
C ALA A 118 -35.07 -18.80 12.72
N ARG A 119 -35.42 -19.33 13.90
CA ARG A 119 -34.99 -20.63 14.40
C ARG A 119 -35.39 -21.67 13.35
N LEU A 120 -34.43 -22.13 12.54
CA LEU A 120 -34.58 -23.37 11.78
C LEU A 120 -34.65 -24.50 12.81
N THR A 121 -35.86 -24.78 13.31
CA THR A 121 -36.14 -26.01 14.03
C THR A 121 -36.05 -27.14 13.02
N ASN A 122 -34.88 -27.75 12.92
CA ASN A 122 -34.74 -29.08 12.32
C ASN A 122 -35.51 -30.07 13.22
N THR A 123 -36.79 -30.24 12.95
CA THR A 123 -37.54 -31.41 13.42
C THR A 123 -37.47 -32.43 12.30
N CYS A 124 -36.61 -33.43 12.49
CA CYS A 124 -36.64 -34.65 11.70
C CYS A 124 -37.92 -35.41 12.04
N PRO A 125 -38.80 -35.77 11.08
CA PRO A 125 -39.82 -36.75 11.34
C PRO A 125 -39.20 -38.14 11.17
N GLY A 126 -38.89 -38.79 12.29
CA GLY A 126 -38.79 -40.24 12.38
C GLY A 126 -40.10 -40.76 12.96
N GLY A 127 -40.79 -41.62 12.21
CA GLY A 127 -42.06 -42.25 12.57
C GLY A 127 -42.74 -42.84 11.35
#